data_AF-A0A519H6G4-F1
#
_entry.id   AF-A0A519H6G4-F1
#
_cell.length_a   1.000
_cell.length_b   1.000
_cell.length_c   1.000
_cell.angle_alpha   90.00
_cell.angle_beta   90.00
_cell.angle_gamma   90.00
#
_symmetry.space_group_name_H-M   'P 1'
#
loop_
_entity.id
_entity.type
_entity.pdbx_description
1 polymer ?
#
loop_
_entity_poly.entity_id
_entity_poly.type
_entity_poly.pdbx_seq_one_letter_code
_entity_poly.pdbx_strand_id
1 'polypeptide(L)' 'MTDRTTAHGLQVATELHRFIEGTVLPAAGVDSATFWKGFDAIVSDLAPKNVALLAERDRIQTEMD' A
#
# COMPACT_ATOMS: atom_id res chain seq x y z
N MET A 1 -5.73 15.04 -12.33
CA MET A 1 -6.32 14.37 -11.15
C MET A 1 -6.22 12.89 -11.42
N THR A 2 -5.64 12.09 -10.52
CA THR A 2 -5.54 10.64 -10.71
C THR A 2 -6.83 10.00 -10.23
N ASP A 3 -7.55 9.32 -11.11
CA ASP A 3 -8.73 8.56 -10.73
C ASP A 3 -8.36 7.44 -9.75
N ARG A 4 -9.25 7.20 -8.78
CA ARG A 4 -9.06 6.21 -7.72
C ARG A 4 -10.15 5.16 -7.77
N THR A 5 -9.74 3.92 -7.62
CA THR A 5 -10.60 2.76 -7.42
C THR A 5 -10.53 2.35 -5.95
N THR A 6 -11.69 2.20 -5.32
CA THR A 6 -11.77 1.68 -3.95
C THR A 6 -11.53 0.17 -3.95
N ALA A 7 -10.56 -0.27 -3.15
CA ALA A 7 -10.26 -1.68 -2.91
C ALA A 7 -10.18 -1.89 -1.40
N HIS A 8 -11.25 -2.40 -0.80
CA HIS A 8 -11.43 -2.43 0.67
C HIS A 8 -11.25 -1.04 1.31
N GLY A 9 -10.39 -0.89 2.32
CA GLY A 9 -10.07 0.38 2.94
C GLY A 9 -9.17 1.29 2.09
N LEU A 10 -8.66 0.81 0.96
CA LEU A 10 -7.67 1.50 0.14
C LEU A 10 -8.31 2.32 -1.00
N GLN A 11 -7.68 3.44 -1.33
CA GLN A 11 -7.93 4.21 -2.54
C GLN A 11 -6.73 4.08 -3.49
N VAL A 12 -6.83 3.17 -4.45
CA VAL A 12 -5.73 2.82 -5.36
C VAL A 12 -5.87 3.60 -6.65
N ALA A 13 -4.77 4.08 -7.24
CA ALA A 13 -4.82 4.66 -8.57
C ALA A 13 -5.47 3.67 -9.56
N THR A 14 -6.48 4.11 -10.33
CA THR A 14 -7.26 3.22 -11.19
C THR A 14 -6.40 2.51 -12.23
N GLU A 15 -5.36 3.17 -12.74
CA GLU A 15 -4.38 2.58 -13.65
C GLU A 15 -3.60 1.42 -13.02
N LEU A 16 -3.14 1.60 -11.78
CA LEU A 16 -2.42 0.57 -11.02
C LEU A 16 -3.35 -0.60 -10.68
N HIS A 17 -4.57 -0.30 -10.24
CA HIS A 17 -5.56 -1.33 -9.95
C HIS A 17 -5.83 -2.19 -11.18
N ARG A 18 -6.08 -1.58 -12.35
CA ARG A 18 -6.32 -2.32 -13.61
C ARG A 18 -5.11 -3.16 -14.03
N PHE A 19 -3.90 -2.64 -13.87
CA PHE A 19 -2.68 -3.39 -14.17
C PHE A 19 -2.53 -4.62 -13.26
N ILE A 20 -2.78 -4.45 -11.96
CA ILE A 20 -2.70 -5.56 -10.99
C ILE A 20 -3.74 -6.63 -11.33
N GLU A 21 -5.00 -6.24 -11.55
CA GLU A 21 -6.09 -7.15 -11.92
C GLU A 21 -5.87 -7.88 -13.25
N GLY A 22 -5.46 -7.14 -14.28
CA GLY A 22 -5.41 -7.66 -15.65
C GLY A 22 -4.12 -8.39 -15.99
N THR A 23 -3.04 -8.15 -15.25
CA THR A 23 -1.70 -8.65 -15.62
C THR A 23 -1.03 -9.38 -14.47
N VAL A 24 -0.94 -8.75 -13.31
CA VAL A 24 -0.11 -9.28 -12.20
C VAL A 24 -0.77 -10.48 -11.53
N LEU A 25 -2.03 -10.33 -11.10
CA LEU A 25 -2.75 -11.37 -10.38
C LEU A 25 -2.95 -12.66 -11.20
N PRO A 26 -3.34 -12.58 -12.50
CA PRO A 26 -3.44 -13.78 -13.34
C PRO A 26 -2.09 -14.48 -13.52
N ALA A 27 -1.01 -13.72 -13.72
CA ALA A 27 0.33 -14.29 -13.88
C ALA A 27 0.86 -14.92 -12.58
N ALA A 28 0.48 -14.38 -11.42
CA ALA A 28 0.85 -14.90 -10.11
C ALA A 28 -0.04 -16.06 -9.64
N GLY A 29 -1.20 -16.27 -10.26
CA GLY A 29 -2.20 -17.26 -9.81
C GLY A 29 -2.83 -16.90 -8.46
N VAL A 30 -2.93 -15.61 -8.15
CA VAL A 30 -3.45 -15.11 -6.87
C VAL A 30 -4.85 -14.53 -7.08
N ASP A 31 -5.76 -14.86 -6.17
CA ASP A 31 -7.12 -14.29 -6.15
C ASP A 31 -7.12 -12.80 -5.77
N SER A 32 -7.89 -11.99 -6.51
CA SER A 32 -7.98 -10.54 -6.33
C SER A 32 -8.52 -10.16 -4.94
N ALA A 33 -9.62 -10.77 -4.50
CA ALA A 33 -10.20 -10.43 -3.21
C ALA A 33 -9.25 -10.77 -2.05
N THR A 34 -8.56 -11.90 -2.16
CA THR A 34 -7.54 -12.33 -1.20
C THR A 34 -6.36 -11.36 -1.17
N PHE A 35 -5.86 -10.96 -2.34
CA PHE A 35 -4.77 -9.99 -2.45
C PHE A 35 -5.12 -8.64 -1.84
N TRP A 36 -6.23 -8.03 -2.26
CA TRP A 36 -6.57 -6.68 -1.81
C TRP A 36 -6.93 -6.63 -0.33
N LYS A 37 -7.65 -7.63 0.18
CA LYS A 37 -7.92 -7.75 1.62
C LYS A 37 -6.65 -7.93 2.43
N GLY A 38 -5.73 -8.79 1.96
CA GLY A 38 -4.45 -9.02 2.63
C GLY A 38 -3.59 -7.75 2.63
N PHE A 39 -3.52 -7.06 1.49
CA PHE A 39 -2.75 -5.83 1.36
C PHE A 39 -3.31 -4.70 2.22
N ASP A 40 -4.63 -4.51 2.26
CA ASP A 40 -5.30 -3.54 3.13
C ASP A 40 -4.98 -3.79 4.62
N ALA A 41 -4.98 -5.05 5.06
CA ALA A 41 -4.60 -5.42 6.43
C ALA A 41 -3.13 -5.10 6.74
N ILE A 42 -2.22 -5.40 5.81
CA ILE A 42 -0.79 -5.09 5.97
C ILE A 42 -0.56 -3.58 6.06
N VAL A 43 -1.18 -2.80 5.17
CA VAL A 43 -1.07 -1.35 5.18
C VAL A 43 -1.62 -0.79 6.50
N SER A 44 -2.77 -1.27 6.95
CA SER A 44 -3.40 -0.81 8.19
C SER A 44 -2.53 -1.08 9.42
N ASP A 45 -1.86 -2.22 9.51
CA ASP A 45 -0.99 -2.56 10.65
C ASP A 45 0.40 -1.89 10.58
N LEU A 46 0.99 -1.80 9.38
CA LEU A 46 2.38 -1.39 9.22
C LEU A 46 2.57 0.08 8.88
N ALA A 47 1.58 0.77 8.30
CA ALA A 47 1.71 2.19 7.98
C ALA A 47 1.99 3.06 9.23
N PRO A 48 1.29 2.88 10.37
CA PRO A 48 1.59 3.66 11.58
C PRO A 48 3.01 3.41 12.10
N LYS A 49 3.47 2.15 12.05
CA LYS A 49 4.83 1.76 12.47
C LYS A 49 5.87 2.41 11.55
N ASN A 50 5.64 2.41 10.25
CA ASN A 50 6.55 3.03 9.29
C ASN A 50 6.65 4.55 9.49
N VAL A 51 5.52 5.23 9.75
CA VAL A 51 5.52 6.67 10.09
C VAL A 51 6.33 6.93 11.36
N ALA A 52 6.19 6.10 12.40
CA ALA A 52 6.99 6.24 13.62
C ALA A 52 8.50 6.04 13.36
N LEU A 53 8.88 5.09 12.51
CA LEU A 53 10.28 4.87 12.13
C LEU A 53 10.87 6.03 11.32
N LEU A 54 10.07 6.65 10.45
CA LEU A 54 10.50 7.85 9.72
C LEU A 54 10.71 9.02 10.68
N ALA A 55 9.79 9.22 11.64
CA ALA A 55 9.94 10.25 12.66
C ALA A 55 11.18 10.02 13.54
N GLU A 56 11.48 8.78 13.87
CA GLU A 56 12.68 8.43 14.64
C GLU A 56 13.96 8.71 13.86
N ARG A 57 14.00 8.40 12.55
CA ARG A 57 15.12 8.77 11.69
C ARG A 57 15.32 10.30 11.69
N ASP A 58 14.24 11.06 11.57
CA ASP A 58 14.30 12.52 11.51
C ASP A 58 14.78 13.12 12.86
N ARG A 59 14.40 12.51 14.00
CA ARG A 59 14.93 12.85 15.33
C ARG A 59 16.43 12.65 15.40
N ILE A 60 16.92 11.47 15.00
CA ILE A 60 18.36 11.14 15.03
C ILE A 60 19.15 12.10 14.14
N GLN A 61 18.64 12.43 12.94
CA GLN A 61 19.30 13.40 12.05
C GLN A 61 19.40 14.78 12.71
N THR A 62 18.33 15.24 13.36
CA THR A 62 18.32 16.54 14.04
C THR A 62 19.30 16.60 15.22
N GLU A 63 19.57 15.47 15.90
CA GLU A 63 20.54 15.39 17.00
C GLU A 63 22.01 15.36 16.51
N MET A 64 22.24 15.04 15.24
CA MET A 64 23.57 14.98 14.63
C MET A 64 23.99 16.27 13.92
N ASP A 65 23.04 17.12 13.54
CA ASP A 65 23.25 18.48 13.00
C ASP A 65 23.60 19.49 14.11
#